data_AF-A0A958UA75-F1
#
_entry.id   AF-A0A958UA75-F1
#
_cell.length_a   1.000
_cell.length_b   1.000
_cell.length_c   1.000
_cell.angle_alpha   90.00
_cell.angle_beta   90.00
_cell.angle_gamma   90.00
#
_symmetry.space_group_name_H-M   'P 1'
#
loop_
_entity.id
_entity.type
_entity.pdbx_description
1 polymer ?
#
loop_
_entity_poly.entity_id
_entity_poly.type
_entity_poly.pdbx_seq_one_letter_code
_entity_poly.pdbx_strand_id
1 'polypeptide(L)' 'MIQSMTGYGKAIAELPQKKVTVEIKTLNSKSLDLNVRIPSLYKE' A
#
# COMPACT_ATOMS: atom_id res chain seq x y z
N MET A 1 -10.26 -22.74 -9.41
CA MET A 1 -10.14 -21.55 -10.29
C MET A 1 -9.42 -20.47 -9.51
N ILE A 2 -8.29 -20.03 -10.06
CA ILE A 2 -7.35 -19.08 -9.47
C ILE A 2 -8.07 -17.77 -9.13
N GLN A 3 -7.96 -17.31 -7.88
CA GLN A 3 -8.51 -16.02 -7.49
C GLN A 3 -7.75 -14.93 -8.27
N SER A 4 -8.43 -14.27 -9.20
CA SER A 4 -7.89 -13.13 -9.93
C SER A 4 -7.58 -11.99 -8.95
N MET A 5 -6.30 -11.65 -8.79
CA MET A 5 -5.86 -10.44 -8.10
C MET A 5 -6.20 -9.24 -9.01
N THR A 6 -7.21 -8.45 -8.63
CA THR A 6 -7.76 -7.37 -9.47
C THR A 6 -7.01 -6.05 -9.36
N GLY A 7 -6.12 -5.89 -8.37
CA GLY A 7 -5.31 -4.69 -8.26
C GLY A 7 -4.11 -4.88 -7.36
N TYR A 8 -2.94 -4.59 -7.90
CA TYR A 8 -1.74 -4.37 -7.12
C TYR A 8 -1.24 -2.97 -7.45
N GLY A 9 -1.16 -2.12 -6.43
CA GLY A 9 -0.61 -0.78 -6.54
C GLY A 9 0.50 -0.61 -5.52
N LYS A 10 1.69 -0.19 -5.96
CA LYS A 10 2.77 0.21 -5.07
C LYS A 10 3.14 1.66 -5.37
N ALA A 11 2.98 2.53 -4.38
CA ALA A 11 3.40 3.92 -4.43
C ALA A 11 4.54 4.13 -3.45
N ILE A 12 5.60 4.79 -3.90
CA ILE A 12 6.73 5.18 -3.06
C ILE A 12 6.83 6.69 -3.17
N ALA A 13 6.67 7.38 -2.04
CA ALA A 13 6.90 8.81 -1.97
C ALA A 13 8.23 9.04 -1.24
N GLU A 14 9.19 9.62 -1.95
CA GLU A 14 10.50 9.98 -1.40
C GLU A 14 10.45 11.47 -1.06
N LEU A 15 10.36 11.77 0.23
CA LEU A 15 10.50 13.13 0.75
C LEU A 15 11.97 13.35 1.13
N PRO A 16 12.47 14.59 1.09
CA PRO A 16 13.89 14.92 1.34
C PRO A 16 14.45 14.44 2.68
N GLN A 17 13.61 14.05 3.63
CA GLN A 17 14.03 13.53 4.92
C GLN A 17 13.50 12.12 5.25
N LYS A 18 12.56 11.57 4.47
CA LYS A 18 11.86 10.32 4.80
C LYS A 18 11.26 9.64 3.56
N LYS A 19 11.25 8.30 3.58
CA LYS A 19 10.62 7.46 2.55
C LYS A 19 9.30 6.92 3.06
N VAL A 20 8.23 7.16 2.32
CA VAL A 20 6.91 6.59 2.57
C VAL A 20 6.65 5.53 1.50
N THR A 21 6.27 4.34 1.92
CA THR A 21 5.89 3.26 1.00
C THR A 21 4.46 2.86 1.27
N VAL A 22 3.62 2.93 0.24
CA VAL A 22 2.21 2.52 0.27
C VAL A 22 2.07 1.36 -0.69
N GLU A 23 1.57 0.24 -0.20
CA GLU A 23 1.26 -0.94 -0.98
C GLU A 23 -0.22 -1.26 -0.81
N ILE A 24 -0.91 -1.43 -1.93
CA ILE A 24 -2.34 -1.67 -2.01
C ILE A 24 -2.52 -2.96 -2.78
N LYS A 25 -3.11 -3.96 -2.13
CA LYS A 25 -3.48 -5.23 -2.74
C LYS A 25 -5.00 -5.37 -2.65
N THR A 26 -5.64 -5.59 -3.79
CA THR A 26 -7.08 -5.83 -3.86
C THR A 26 -7.37 -7.17 -4.53
N LEU A 27 -8.15 -7.98 -3.83
CA LEU A 27 -8.58 -9.29 -4.30
C LEU A 27 -10.05 -9.21 -4.71
N ASN A 28 -10.29 -9.18 -6.01
CA ASN A 28 -11.59 -9.27 -6.67
C ASN A 28 -12.73 -8.55 -5.92
N SER A 29 -12.49 -7.30 -5.54
CA SER A 29 -13.44 -6.45 -4.81
C SER A 29 -13.95 -7.01 -3.47
N LYS A 30 -13.26 -7.98 -2.86
CA LYS A 30 -13.63 -8.63 -1.58
C LYS A 30 -12.75 -8.23 -0.41
N SER A 31 -11.43 -8.28 -0.60
CA SER A 31 -10.47 -7.85 0.43
C SER A 31 -9.58 -6.75 -0.11
N LEU A 32 -9.43 -5.72 0.72
CA LEU A 32 -8.56 -4.58 0.50
C LEU A 32 -7.46 -4.64 1.56
N ASP A 33 -6.30 -5.14 1.15
CA ASP A 33 -5.10 -5.20 1.98
C ASP A 33 -4.27 -3.94 1.73
N LEU A 34 -4.44 -2.97 2.62
CA LEU A 34 -3.70 -1.70 2.62
C LEU A 34 -2.51 -1.80 3.58
N ASN A 35 -1.30 -1.77 3.03
CA ASN A 35 -0.07 -1.73 3.80
C ASN A 35 0.61 -0.37 3.62
N VAL A 36 0.52 0.48 4.64
CA VAL A 36 1.15 1.80 4.64
C VAL A 36 2.34 1.77 5.58
N ARG A 37 3.54 1.84 5.02
CA ARG A 37 4.79 1.98 5.76
C ARG A 37 5.19 3.44 5.77
N ILE A 38 4.65 4.16 6.75
CA ILE A 38 5.02 5.55 7.08
C ILE A 38 5.99 5.57 8.26
N PRO A 39 6.92 6.55 8.30
CA PRO A 39 7.71 6.82 9.50
C PRO A 39 6.80 7.30 10.63
N SER A 40 7.06 6.85 11.86
CA SER A 40 6.26 7.11 13.08
C SER A 40 6.01 8.58 13.42
N LEU A 41 6.69 9.51 12.74
CA LEU A 41 6.52 10.95 12.92
C LEU A 41 5.21 11.50 12.31
N TYR A 42 4.59 10.77 11.37
CA TYR A 42 3.29 11.13 10.78
C TYR A 42 2.13 10.34 11.41
N LYS A 43 2.36 9.70 12.56
CA LYS A 43 1.38 8.84 13.25
C LYS A 43 0.63 9.61 14.36
N GLU A 44 0.40 10.90 14.15
CA GLU A 44 -0.37 11.80 15.02
C GLU A 44 -1.66 12.25 14.30
#